data_AF-A0A519SY97-F1
#
_entry.id   AF-A0A519SY97-F1
#
_cell.length_a   1.000
_cell.length_b   1.000
_cell.length_c   1.000
_cell.angle_alpha   90.00
_cell.angle_beta   90.00
_cell.angle_gamma   90.00
#
_symmetry.space_group_name_H-M   'P 1'
#
loop_
_entity.id
_entity.type
_entity.pdbx_description
1 polymer ?
#
loop_
_entity_poly.entity_id
_entity_poly.type
_entity_poly.pdbx_seq_one_letter_code
_entity_poly.pdbx_strand_id
1 'polypeptide(L)' 'DYDAVIVAVSHLPYLEKDEAYFQSITADNAVLVDIKGLYRSKPMQELHYWSL' A
#
# COMPACT_ATOMS: atom_id res chain seq x y z
N ASP A 1 10.56 3.77 9.49
CA ASP A 1 9.42 4.28 8.72
C ASP A 1 9.86 4.61 7.31
N TYR A 2 9.09 4.15 6.33
CA TYR A 2 9.35 4.37 4.91
C TYR A 2 8.53 5.54 4.37
N ASP A 3 9.12 6.39 3.53
CA ASP A 3 8.40 7.45 2.81
C ASP A 3 7.57 6.92 1.65
N ALA A 4 7.95 5.76 1.11
CA ALA A 4 7.20 5.09 0.04
C ALA A 4 7.33 3.57 0.13
N VAL A 5 6.24 2.87 -0.19
CA VAL A 5 6.18 1.42 -0.31
C VAL A 5 5.68 1.06 -1.70
N ILE A 6 6.43 0.21 -2.42
CA ILE A 6 6.09 -0.21 -3.79
C ILE A 6 5.78 -1.70 -3.79
N VAL A 7 4.56 -2.06 -4.18
CA VAL A 7 4.14 -3.45 -4.37
C VAL A 7 4.28 -3.81 -5.84
N ALA A 8 5.44 -4.38 -6.18
CA ALA A 8 5.81 -4.73 -7.55
C ALA A 8 5.25 -6.08 -8.02
N VAL A 9 4.98 -7.00 -7.08
CA VAL A 9 4.59 -8.39 -7.38
C VAL A 9 3.41 -8.82 -6.51
N SER A 10 2.48 -9.54 -7.12
CA SER A 10 1.26 -10.07 -6.51
C SER A 10 1.49 -11.36 -5.73
N HIS A 11 2.27 -11.30 -4.65
CA HIS A 11 2.43 -12.46 -3.76
C HIS A 11 1.21 -12.66 -2.86
N LEU A 12 0.86 -13.92 -2.60
CA LEU A 12 -0.29 -14.28 -1.76
C LEU A 12 -0.32 -13.56 -0.39
N PRO A 13 0.81 -13.43 0.35
CA PRO A 13 0.81 -12.75 1.65
C PRO A 13 0.47 -11.26 1.59
N TYR A 14 0.57 -10.63 0.41
CA TYR A 14 0.24 -9.21 0.24
C TYR A 14 -1.25 -8.99 0.05
N LEU A 15 -2.00 -9.98 -0.45
CA LEU A 15 -3.46 -9.89 -0.59
C LEU A 15 -4.15 -9.62 0.76
N GLU A 16 -3.58 -10.14 1.84
CA GLU A 16 -4.11 -10.03 3.20
C GLU A 16 -3.70 -8.74 3.92
N LYS A 17 -2.78 -7.96 3.35
CA LYS A 17 -2.36 -6.67 3.94
C LYS A 17 -3.42 -5.59 3.70
N ASP A 18 -3.59 -4.73 4.68
CA ASP A 18 -4.53 -3.62 4.69
C ASP A 18 -3.81 -2.28 4.91
N GLU A 19 -4.56 -1.19 4.87
CA GLU A 19 -4.03 0.16 5.08
C GLU A 19 -3.28 0.30 6.40
N ALA A 20 -3.80 -0.28 7.49
CA ALA A 20 -3.20 -0.23 8.82
C ALA A 20 -1.81 -0.87 8.86
N TYR A 21 -1.61 -1.99 8.16
CA TYR A 21 -0.28 -2.57 8.03
C TYR A 21 0.69 -1.60 7.33
N PHE A 22 0.28 -0.99 6.22
CA PHE A 22 1.14 -0.06 5.50
C PHE A 22 1.45 1.20 6.30
N GLN A 23 0.48 1.72 7.05
CA GLN A 23 0.70 2.81 8.01
C GLN A 23 1.72 2.42 9.09
N SER A 24 1.64 1.20 9.63
CA SER A 24 2.54 0.76 10.71
C SER A 24 4.02 0.70 10.32
N ILE A 25 4.33 0.67 9.02
CA ILE A 25 5.70 0.62 8.50
C ILE A 25 6.11 1.91 7.78
N THR A 26 5.20 2.86 7.61
CA THR A 26 5.44 4.09 6.84
C THR A 26 5.47 5.33 7.72
N ALA A 27 6.10 6.39 7.21
CA ALA A 27 6.08 7.70 7.84
C ALA A 27 4.76 8.43 7.52
N ASP A 28 4.48 9.51 8.25
CA ASP A 28 3.37 10.40 7.92
C ASP A 28 3.48 10.91 6.47
N ASN A 29 2.35 10.97 5.75
CA ASN A 29 2.25 11.32 4.32
C ASN A 29 2.99 10.39 3.35
N ALA A 30 3.31 9.16 3.74
CA ALA A 30 3.93 8.21 2.84
C ALA A 30 3.02 7.76 1.70
N VAL A 31 3.65 7.29 0.61
CA VAL A 31 2.96 6.85 -0.60
C VAL A 31 3.03 5.33 -0.76
N LEU A 32 1.87 4.70 -0.94
CA LEU A 32 1.76 3.31 -1.38
C LEU A 32 1.54 3.26 -2.89
N VAL A 33 2.51 2.67 -3.58
CA VAL A 33 2.46 2.44 -5.02
C VAL A 33 2.18 0.97 -5.29
N ASP A 34 1.03 0.68 -5.87
CA ASP A 34 0.63 -0.66 -6.25
C ASP A 34 0.66 -0.83 -7.77
N ILE A 35 1.71 -1.47 -8.28
CA ILE A 35 1.89 -1.69 -9.73
C ILE A 35 0.91 -2.76 -10.24
N LYS A 36 0.45 -3.66 -9.38
CA LYS A 36 -0.41 -4.79 -9.75
C LYS A 36 -1.90 -4.53 -9.52
N GLY A 37 -2.25 -3.47 -8.81
CA GLY A 37 -3.63 -3.09 -8.52
C GLY A 37 -4.35 -4.05 -7.57
N LEU A 38 -3.60 -4.72 -6.68
CA LEU A 38 -4.09 -5.60 -5.62
C LEU A 38 -5.06 -4.90 -4.65
N TYR A 39 -4.86 -3.60 -4.41
CA TYR A 39 -5.61 -2.86 -3.39
C TYR A 39 -6.63 -1.86 -3.97
N ARG A 40 -6.87 -1.85 -5.29
CA ARG A 40 -7.81 -0.91 -5.94
C ARG A 40 -9.24 -0.97 -5.39
N SER A 41 -9.67 -2.13 -4.92
CA SER A 41 -10.99 -2.35 -4.34
C SER A 41 -11.05 -2.09 -2.82
N LYS A 42 -9.90 -1.84 -2.19
CA LYS A 42 -9.82 -1.54 -0.75
C LYS A 42 -9.82 -0.03 -0.54
N PRO A 43 -10.61 0.50 0.41
CA PRO A 43 -10.54 1.91 0.74
C PRO A 43 -9.16 2.23 1.34
N MET A 44 -8.53 3.29 0.82
CA MET A 44 -7.31 3.91 1.37
C MET A 44 -7.70 5.35 1.70
N GLN A 45 -7.81 5.68 2.99
CA GLN A 45 -8.33 6.98 3.45
C GLN A 45 -7.23 7.95 3.85
N GLU A 46 -6.20 7.46 4.52
CA GLU A 46 -5.14 8.27 5.12
C GLU A 46 -3.83 8.10 4.37
N LEU A 47 -3.59 6.91 3.79
CA LEU A 47 -2.37 6.64 3.03
C LEU A 47 -2.51 7.10 1.58
N HIS A 48 -1.51 7.80 1.06
CA HIS A 48 -1.51 8.22 -0.35
C HIS A 48 -1.34 7.00 -1.26
N TYR A 49 -2.44 6.54 -1.85
CA TYR A 49 -2.47 5.39 -2.72
C TYR A 49 -2.40 5.77 -4.20
N TRP A 50 -1.52 5.11 -4.94
CA TRP A 50 -1.44 5.20 -6.40
C TRP A 50 -1.28 3.82 -7.03
N SER A 51 -2.03 3.56 -8.09
CA SER A 51 -1.85 2.35 -8.92
C SER A 51 -1.88 2.69 -10.40
N LEU A 52 -1.08 1.98 -11.19
CA LEU A 52 -1.20 1.91 -12.65
C LEU A 52 -2.51 1.22 -13.03
#